data_AF-A0A0S4QFV8-F1
#
_entry.id   AF-A0A0S4QFV8-F1
#
_cell.length_a   1.000
_cell.length_b   1.000
_cell.length_c   1.000
_cell.angle_alpha   90.00
_cell.angle_beta   90.00
_cell.angle_gamma   90.00
#
_symmetry.space_group_name_H-M   'P 1'
#
loop_
_entity.id
_entity.type
_entity.pdbx_description
1 polymer ?
#
loop_
_entity_poly.entity_id
_entity_poly.type
_entity_poly.pdbx_seq_one_letter_code
_entity_poly.pdbx_strand_id
1 'polypeptide(L)'
;MTMSDQTGVRPAQQPATGSRRSLRPNRNGQEGRRRQRARRGCLAWLTLAAVAIVAQIPAQTATAGGPRPAPTQHRPQAAITAAYTQAFTGGQDPAYALAAVEDGPALAGTLQQAMQNFPQATSTAQVTVSDIKLQGPRTAGLRFHVVYQGGIDFGVQNGTAVISDGRWKVSRETYCTVMSWAGAICPAKAGRQPRDVAAARNAVQQAYAQAFTSGQDPAYSLAAVEAGPSLAGTLEQAIQNFPTATSTATVTTRDIVFTDPRHASLRYEITYQGGVTFGLQTGKAVISEGRWKVSRETYCHVMGWAGAVCPAP
;
A
#
# COMPACT_ATOMS: atom_id res chain seq x y z
N MET A 1 -67.04 0.99 -14.57
CA MET A 1 -68.27 1.47 -13.91
C MET A 1 -67.88 1.86 -12.49
N THR A 2 -68.23 3.09 -12.09
CA THR A 2 -67.97 3.80 -10.81
C THR A 2 -66.50 4.00 -10.40
N MET A 3 -65.86 5.16 -10.60
CA MET A 3 -66.02 6.54 -10.05
C MET A 3 -65.57 6.74 -8.58
N SER A 4 -64.79 7.83 -8.43
CA SER A 4 -64.54 8.68 -7.25
C SER A 4 -63.47 8.20 -6.24
N ASP A 5 -62.58 9.02 -5.70
CA ASP A 5 -62.41 10.48 -5.78
C ASP A 5 -60.99 10.92 -5.36
N GLN A 6 -60.69 12.18 -5.69
CA GLN A 6 -59.45 12.91 -5.55
C GLN A 6 -59.15 13.40 -4.12
N THR A 7 -57.86 13.67 -3.85
CA THR A 7 -57.33 14.87 -3.15
C THR A 7 -55.80 14.69 -3.03
N GLY A 8 -54.89 15.59 -3.39
CA GLY A 8 -54.97 17.03 -3.63
C GLY A 8 -54.13 17.76 -2.58
N VAL A 9 -52.80 17.88 -2.77
CA VAL A 9 -51.97 18.86 -2.04
C VAL A 9 -51.03 19.57 -3.02
N ARG A 10 -51.16 20.90 -3.05
CA ARG A 10 -50.44 21.86 -3.90
C ARG A 10 -48.99 22.06 -3.42
N PRO A 11 -48.05 22.39 -4.32
CA PRO A 11 -46.73 22.87 -3.95
C PRO A 11 -46.75 24.37 -3.59
N ALA A 12 -45.96 24.75 -2.57
CA ALA A 12 -45.69 26.15 -2.24
C ALA A 12 -44.53 26.70 -3.10
N GLN A 13 -44.76 27.87 -3.68
CA GLN A 13 -43.79 28.68 -4.41
C GLN A 13 -43.17 29.77 -3.52
N GLN A 14 -41.87 30.01 -3.76
CA GLN A 14 -41.14 31.30 -3.73
C GLN A 14 -40.77 31.95 -2.37
N PRO A 15 -39.75 32.84 -2.29
CA PRO A 15 -39.09 33.58 -3.39
C PRO A 15 -37.55 33.59 -3.42
N ALA A 16 -37.05 34.05 -4.56
CA ALA A 16 -35.69 34.50 -4.82
C ALA A 16 -35.32 35.75 -3.98
N THR A 17 -34.09 35.79 -3.48
CA THR A 17 -33.41 37.05 -3.14
C THR A 17 -32.03 37.05 -3.79
N GLY A 18 -31.84 38.01 -4.70
CA GLY A 18 -30.53 38.33 -5.23
C GLY A 18 -29.74 39.19 -4.25
N SER A 19 -28.42 39.10 -4.33
CA SER A 19 -27.57 40.23 -3.96
C SER A 19 -26.29 40.23 -4.80
N ARG A 20 -26.23 41.23 -5.68
CA ARG A 20 -25.02 41.70 -6.36
C ARG A 20 -24.18 42.49 -5.36
N ARG A 21 -22.89 42.22 -5.29
CA ARG A 21 -21.73 43.10 -4.95
C ARG A 21 -20.54 42.16 -4.75
N SER A 22 -19.30 42.43 -5.11
CA SER A 22 -18.62 43.59 -5.65
C SER A 22 -17.28 43.07 -6.17
N LEU A 23 -16.82 43.61 -7.30
CA LEU A 23 -15.42 43.54 -7.72
C LEU A 23 -14.50 44.03 -6.59
N ARG A 24 -13.35 43.38 -6.42
CA ARG A 24 -12.03 44.02 -6.29
C ARG A 24 -10.91 42.98 -6.41
N PRO A 25 -10.02 43.09 -7.41
CA PRO A 25 -8.75 42.36 -7.43
C PRO A 25 -7.74 43.12 -6.56
N ASN A 26 -7.08 42.44 -5.61
CA ASN A 26 -5.95 43.03 -4.92
C ASN A 26 -4.66 42.59 -5.62
N ARG A 27 -4.04 43.57 -6.26
CA ARG A 27 -2.74 43.58 -6.90
C ARG A 27 -1.84 44.34 -5.94
N ASN A 28 -0.84 43.67 -5.38
CA ASN A 28 0.40 44.18 -4.79
C ASN A 28 1.09 42.97 -4.15
N GLY A 29 2.38 42.73 -4.29
CA GLY A 29 3.45 43.49 -4.89
C GLY A 29 4.74 42.71 -4.63
N GLN A 30 5.65 42.82 -5.59
CA GLN A 30 7.02 42.34 -5.52
C GLN A 30 7.74 42.74 -4.23
N GLU A 31 8.48 41.81 -3.62
CA GLU A 31 9.74 42.01 -2.89
C GLU A 31 10.18 40.65 -2.30
N GLY A 32 11.41 40.15 -2.38
CA GLY A 32 12.62 40.67 -2.96
C GLY A 32 13.60 39.55 -3.29
N ARG A 33 14.33 39.73 -4.39
CA ARG A 33 15.58 39.02 -4.68
C ARG A 33 16.69 39.61 -3.81
N ARG A 34 17.26 38.82 -2.90
CA ARG A 34 18.63 38.98 -2.38
C ARG A 34 19.26 37.59 -2.34
N ARG A 35 20.05 37.17 -3.34
CA ARG A 35 21.51 37.41 -3.47
C ARG A 35 22.28 37.26 -2.15
N GLN A 36 22.73 36.04 -1.85
CA GLN A 36 23.98 35.78 -1.14
C GLN A 36 24.66 34.59 -1.83
N ARG A 37 25.50 34.85 -2.84
CA ARG A 37 26.97 35.00 -2.76
C ARG A 37 27.67 33.79 -2.16
N ALA A 38 28.20 33.00 -3.08
CA ALA A 38 29.27 32.05 -2.94
C ALA A 38 30.46 32.60 -2.13
N ARG A 39 31.06 31.74 -1.31
CA ARG A 39 32.46 31.84 -0.91
C ARG A 39 33.14 30.50 -1.17
N ARG A 40 33.91 30.49 -2.26
CA ARG A 40 35.09 29.64 -2.48
C ARG A 40 36.25 30.24 -1.69
N GLY A 41 37.14 29.40 -1.17
CA GLY A 41 38.44 29.79 -0.60
C GLY A 41 38.97 28.65 0.27
N CYS A 42 39.85 27.81 -0.29
CA CYS A 42 41.32 27.79 -0.06
C CYS A 42 41.68 26.91 1.16
N LEU A 43 42.27 25.72 0.95
CA LEU A 43 43.71 25.44 0.76
C LEU A 43 44.55 25.64 2.03
N ALA A 44 45.05 24.53 2.58
CA ALA A 44 46.34 24.30 3.29
C ALA A 44 46.18 22.99 4.09
N TRP A 45 46.70 21.82 3.71
CA TRP A 45 48.10 21.38 3.78
C TRP A 45 48.86 21.91 5.00
N LEU A 46 49.07 21.03 5.99
CA LEU A 46 50.24 21.04 6.88
C LEU A 46 50.34 19.68 7.61
N THR A 47 51.29 18.88 7.14
CA THR A 47 51.97 17.81 7.88
C THR A 47 52.93 18.41 8.90
N LEU A 48 52.99 17.90 10.14
CA LEU A 48 54.25 17.57 10.83
C LEU A 48 54.05 17.04 12.26
N ALA A 49 54.98 16.14 12.60
CA ALA A 49 55.57 15.88 13.91
C ALA A 49 54.81 15.00 14.91
N ALA A 50 55.23 13.74 14.91
CA ALA A 50 55.23 12.86 16.07
C ALA A 50 56.06 13.47 17.22
N VAL A 51 55.49 13.46 18.43
CA VAL A 51 56.25 13.44 19.68
C VAL A 51 55.74 12.24 20.46
N ALA A 52 56.60 11.22 20.55
CA ALA A 52 56.42 10.09 21.43
C ALA A 52 56.75 10.52 22.86
N ILE A 53 55.73 10.56 23.72
CA ILE A 53 55.93 10.59 25.18
C ILE A 53 55.67 9.16 25.67
N VAL A 54 56.77 8.45 25.95
CA VAL A 54 56.76 7.17 26.66
C VAL A 54 56.52 7.49 28.14
N ALA A 55 55.26 7.41 28.58
CA ALA A 55 54.95 7.34 30.00
C ALA A 55 54.99 5.86 30.42
N GLN A 56 56.02 5.48 31.19
CA GLN A 56 56.08 4.19 31.86
C GLN A 56 54.94 4.08 32.87
N ILE A 57 54.02 3.15 32.61
CA ILE A 57 53.02 2.71 33.58
C ILE A 57 53.51 1.36 34.13
N PRO A 58 53.61 1.18 35.45
CA PRO A 58 53.99 -0.10 36.04
C PRO A 58 52.93 -1.16 35.69
N ALA A 59 53.41 -2.30 35.18
CA ALA A 59 52.59 -3.48 34.94
C ALA A 59 52.01 -3.98 36.26
N GLN A 60 50.75 -3.67 36.52
CA GLN A 60 49.96 -4.38 37.51
C GLN A 60 49.25 -5.53 36.81
N THR A 61 49.80 -6.73 37.00
CA THR A 61 49.10 -8.00 36.78
C THR A 61 47.94 -8.08 37.77
N ALA A 62 46.76 -7.62 37.36
CA ALA A 62 45.50 -7.88 38.04
C ALA A 62 44.63 -8.75 37.15
N THR A 63 44.69 -10.05 37.42
CA THR A 63 43.77 -11.09 36.94
C THR A 63 42.37 -10.80 37.50
N ALA A 64 41.50 -10.19 36.69
CA ALA A 64 40.06 -10.10 36.97
C ALA A 64 39.28 -10.25 35.65
N GLY A 65 39.25 -11.49 35.15
CA GLY A 65 38.38 -11.89 34.05
C GLY A 65 36.92 -12.02 34.52
N GLY A 66 36.26 -10.88 34.71
CA GLY A 66 34.79 -10.82 34.67
C GLY A 66 34.35 -10.59 33.22
N PRO A 67 33.39 -11.35 32.65
CA PRO A 67 32.95 -11.12 31.28
C PRO A 67 32.33 -9.73 31.18
N ARG A 68 33.07 -8.82 30.53
CA ARG A 68 32.53 -7.56 30.01
C ARG A 68 31.38 -7.95 29.06
N PRO A 69 30.14 -7.48 29.27
CA PRO A 69 29.05 -7.79 28.35
C PRO A 69 29.46 -7.31 26.96
N ALA A 70 29.58 -8.26 26.03
CA ALA A 70 29.84 -7.96 24.63
C ALA A 70 28.72 -7.04 24.12
N PRO A 71 29.02 -6.06 23.24
CA PRO A 71 28.01 -5.21 22.63
C PRO A 71 26.90 -6.09 22.03
N THR A 72 25.65 -5.73 22.31
CA THR A 72 24.38 -6.43 22.01
C THR A 72 24.09 -6.64 20.51
N GLN A 73 25.08 -6.45 19.64
CA GLN A 73 25.00 -6.62 18.19
C GLN A 73 25.21 -8.09 17.72
N HIS A 74 25.47 -9.05 18.62
CA HIS A 74 26.01 -10.37 18.24
C HIS A 74 25.10 -11.59 18.40
N ARG A 75 23.78 -11.45 18.63
CA ARG A 75 22.87 -12.61 18.58
C ARG A 75 21.71 -12.36 17.61
N PRO A 76 21.85 -12.76 16.32
CA PRO A 76 20.78 -12.69 15.33
C PRO A 76 19.43 -13.18 15.87
N GLN A 77 19.43 -14.23 16.68
CA GLN A 77 18.23 -14.78 17.31
C GLN A 77 17.51 -13.74 18.20
N ALA A 78 18.23 -13.05 19.08
CA ALA A 78 17.62 -12.05 19.97
C ALA A 78 17.07 -10.85 19.18
N ALA A 79 17.78 -10.41 18.14
CA ALA A 79 17.32 -9.34 17.25
C ALA A 79 16.08 -9.75 16.44
N ILE A 80 16.03 -10.99 15.96
CA ILE A 80 14.86 -11.55 15.26
C ILE A 80 13.66 -11.64 16.21
N THR A 81 13.84 -12.18 17.42
CA THR A 81 12.77 -12.23 18.43
C THR A 81 12.24 -10.83 18.73
N ALA A 82 13.13 -9.86 18.95
CA ALA A 82 12.73 -8.47 19.20
C ALA A 82 11.95 -7.87 18.02
N ALA A 83 12.35 -8.14 16.78
CA ALA A 83 11.63 -7.67 15.59
C ALA A 83 10.21 -8.24 15.51
N TYR A 84 10.02 -9.54 15.80
CA TYR A 84 8.69 -10.15 15.81
C TYR A 84 7.83 -9.60 16.95
N THR A 85 8.36 -9.48 18.16
CA THR A 85 7.67 -8.85 19.30
C THR A 85 7.24 -7.42 18.98
N GLN A 86 8.14 -6.63 18.38
CA GLN A 86 7.80 -5.27 17.96
C GLN A 86 6.72 -5.24 16.86
N ALA A 87 6.72 -6.17 15.91
CA ALA A 87 5.77 -6.16 14.80
C ALA A 87 4.37 -6.68 15.17
N PHE A 88 4.26 -7.63 16.10
CA PHE A 88 3.02 -8.39 16.35
C PHE A 88 2.46 -8.29 17.77
N THR A 89 3.14 -7.63 18.71
CA THR A 89 2.51 -7.31 19.99
C THR A 89 1.48 -6.19 19.80
N GLY A 90 0.24 -6.47 20.20
CA GLY A 90 -0.89 -5.57 20.04
C GLY A 90 -0.81 -4.34 20.93
N GLY A 91 -1.58 -3.30 20.56
CA GLY A 91 -1.72 -2.06 21.33
C GLY A 91 -0.51 -1.13 21.24
N GLN A 92 0.48 -1.44 20.40
CA GLN A 92 1.63 -0.59 20.14
C GLN A 92 1.30 0.53 19.15
N ASP A 93 2.14 1.58 19.15
CA ASP A 93 2.10 2.61 18.12
C ASP A 93 2.29 1.99 16.72
N PRO A 94 1.42 2.30 15.73
CA PRO A 94 1.50 1.71 14.40
C PRO A 94 2.84 1.95 13.69
N ALA A 95 3.44 3.13 13.83
CA ALA A 95 4.71 3.44 13.19
C ALA A 95 5.86 2.67 13.85
N TYR A 96 5.81 2.51 15.18
CA TYR A 96 6.73 1.66 15.92
C TYR A 96 6.64 0.19 15.47
N ALA A 97 5.44 -0.38 15.37
CA ALA A 97 5.28 -1.76 14.92
C ALA A 97 5.80 -1.97 13.49
N LEU A 98 5.42 -1.08 12.57
CA LEU A 98 5.83 -1.16 11.16
C LEU A 98 7.33 -0.92 10.96
N ALA A 99 8.03 -0.24 11.87
CA ALA A 99 9.48 -0.07 11.78
C ALA A 99 10.27 -1.40 11.90
N ALA A 100 9.66 -2.45 12.45
CA ALA A 100 10.21 -3.81 12.51
C ALA A 100 9.82 -4.70 11.33
N VAL A 101 9.09 -4.16 10.34
CA VAL A 101 8.61 -4.90 9.18
C VAL A 101 9.36 -4.45 7.92
N GLU A 102 9.75 -5.40 7.09
CA GLU A 102 10.31 -5.10 5.76
C GLU A 102 9.30 -4.29 4.93
N ASP A 103 9.72 -3.13 4.43
CA ASP A 103 8.84 -2.19 3.70
C ASP A 103 7.61 -1.75 4.53
N GLY A 104 7.76 -1.68 5.86
CA GLY A 104 6.69 -1.35 6.80
C GLY A 104 5.91 -0.06 6.50
N PRO A 105 6.54 1.07 6.13
CA PRO A 105 5.80 2.29 5.79
C PRO A 105 4.77 2.08 4.67
N ALA A 106 5.04 1.20 3.69
CA ALA A 106 4.12 0.88 2.61
C ALA A 106 2.94 -0.02 3.05
N LEU A 107 2.96 -0.53 4.30
CA LEU A 107 1.95 -1.42 4.87
C LEU A 107 1.07 -0.72 5.91
N ALA A 108 1.18 0.61 6.07
CA ALA A 108 0.36 1.37 7.00
C ALA A 108 -1.15 1.18 6.78
N GLY A 109 -1.60 1.23 5.53
CA GLY A 109 -3.00 0.97 5.17
C GLY A 109 -3.45 -0.46 5.49
N THR A 110 -2.54 -1.44 5.36
CA THR A 110 -2.83 -2.85 5.72
C THR A 110 -3.01 -2.99 7.22
N LEU A 111 -2.13 -2.42 8.03
CA LEU A 111 -2.29 -2.45 9.50
C LEU A 111 -3.57 -1.73 9.93
N GLN A 112 -3.86 -0.55 9.36
CA GLN A 112 -5.11 0.16 9.63
C GLN A 112 -6.34 -0.69 9.29
N GLN A 113 -6.33 -1.37 8.15
CA GLN A 113 -7.42 -2.28 7.77
C GLN A 113 -7.55 -3.46 8.76
N ALA A 114 -6.44 -4.06 9.19
CA ALA A 114 -6.45 -5.12 10.19
C ALA A 114 -7.03 -4.65 11.54
N MET A 115 -6.68 -3.44 11.96
CA MET A 115 -7.21 -2.82 13.19
C MET A 115 -8.72 -2.57 13.12
N GLN A 116 -9.22 -2.17 11.94
CA GLN A 116 -10.66 -1.96 11.72
C GLN A 116 -11.43 -3.28 11.67
N ASN A 117 -10.89 -4.27 10.98
CA ASN A 117 -11.53 -5.57 10.81
C ASN A 117 -11.49 -6.41 12.08
N PHE A 118 -10.39 -6.33 12.85
CA PHE A 118 -10.16 -7.17 14.01
C PHE A 118 -9.48 -6.42 15.18
N PRO A 119 -10.20 -5.47 15.82
CA PRO A 119 -9.63 -4.58 16.83
C PRO A 119 -9.13 -5.32 18.08
N GLN A 120 -9.83 -6.37 18.53
CA GLN A 120 -9.43 -7.14 19.70
C GLN A 120 -8.10 -7.88 19.48
N ALA A 121 -7.92 -8.52 18.31
CA ALA A 121 -6.68 -9.20 17.98
C ALA A 121 -5.51 -8.21 17.89
N THR A 122 -5.69 -7.10 17.18
CA THR A 122 -4.63 -6.09 16.98
C THR A 122 -4.29 -5.28 18.25
N SER A 123 -5.17 -5.23 19.25
CA SER A 123 -4.92 -4.54 20.52
C SER A 123 -4.31 -5.44 21.61
N THR A 124 -4.54 -6.76 21.56
CA THR A 124 -4.14 -7.68 22.64
C THR A 124 -3.19 -8.79 22.21
N ALA A 125 -2.80 -8.84 20.92
CA ALA A 125 -1.90 -9.85 20.40
C ALA A 125 -0.58 -9.93 21.18
N GLN A 126 -0.12 -11.15 21.40
CA GLN A 126 1.20 -11.49 21.93
C GLN A 126 1.81 -12.52 21.00
N VAL A 127 3.12 -12.42 20.79
CA VAL A 127 3.86 -13.32 19.91
C VAL A 127 4.97 -14.02 20.67
N THR A 128 5.10 -15.32 20.44
CA THR A 128 6.27 -16.10 20.85
C THR A 128 7.01 -16.61 19.62
N VAL A 129 8.33 -16.74 19.71
CA VAL A 129 9.21 -17.10 18.60
C VAL A 129 10.07 -18.30 19.03
N SER A 130 10.14 -19.32 18.18
CA SER A 130 10.93 -20.53 18.39
C SER A 130 11.68 -20.95 17.11
N ASP A 131 12.58 -21.92 17.24
CA ASP A 131 13.21 -22.63 16.12
C ASP A 131 13.86 -21.74 15.05
N ILE A 132 14.52 -20.65 15.47
CA ILE A 132 15.20 -19.72 14.57
C ILE A 132 16.40 -20.41 13.91
N LYS A 133 16.38 -20.50 12.57
CA LYS A 133 17.43 -21.06 11.72
C LYS A 133 17.89 -20.01 10.72
N LEU A 134 19.15 -19.59 10.80
CA LEU A 134 19.75 -18.74 9.78
C LEU A 134 19.88 -19.55 8.48
N GLN A 135 19.30 -19.03 7.40
CA GLN A 135 19.34 -19.64 6.06
C GLN A 135 20.41 -18.99 5.18
N GLY A 136 21.02 -17.92 5.68
CA GLY A 136 22.08 -17.16 5.02
C GLY A 136 22.45 -15.93 5.86
N PRO A 137 23.31 -15.05 5.33
CA PRO A 137 23.78 -13.87 6.07
C PRO A 137 22.69 -12.81 6.30
N ARG A 138 21.56 -12.88 5.58
CA ARG A 138 20.51 -11.85 5.58
C ARG A 138 19.10 -12.41 5.74
N THR A 139 18.96 -13.71 5.96
CA THR A 139 17.67 -14.40 6.00
C THR A 139 17.67 -15.46 7.09
N ALA A 140 16.53 -15.61 7.77
CA ALA A 140 16.32 -16.65 8.76
C ALA A 140 14.90 -17.17 8.63
N GLY A 141 14.75 -18.50 8.69
CA GLY A 141 13.45 -19.14 8.89
C GLY A 141 13.22 -19.38 10.38
N LEU A 142 11.98 -19.32 10.83
CA LEU A 142 11.63 -19.52 12.24
C LEU A 142 10.19 -20.01 12.38
N ARG A 143 9.84 -20.40 13.60
CA ARG A 143 8.47 -20.69 14.00
C ARG A 143 7.99 -19.60 14.96
N PHE A 144 6.73 -19.22 14.86
CA PHE A 144 6.13 -18.23 15.75
C PHE A 144 4.69 -18.57 16.04
N HIS A 145 4.19 -18.07 17.16
CA HIS A 145 2.83 -18.30 17.60
C HIS A 145 2.24 -16.99 18.09
N VAL A 146 1.11 -16.58 17.51
CA VAL A 146 0.40 -15.36 17.86
C VAL A 146 -0.88 -15.75 18.58
N VAL A 147 -1.05 -15.23 19.80
CA VAL A 147 -2.26 -15.38 20.60
C VAL A 147 -2.82 -14.01 20.92
N TYR A 148 -4.11 -13.89 21.13
CA TYR A 148 -4.77 -12.66 21.55
C TYR A 148 -5.89 -13.00 22.53
N GLN A 149 -6.29 -12.03 23.34
CA GLN A 149 -7.25 -12.26 24.42
C GLN A 149 -8.58 -12.76 23.84
N GLY A 150 -9.15 -13.84 24.38
CA GLY A 150 -10.45 -14.40 23.98
C GLY A 150 -10.51 -14.95 22.55
N GLY A 151 -9.36 -15.14 21.91
CA GLY A 151 -9.23 -15.54 20.51
C GLY A 151 -9.16 -17.05 20.28
N ILE A 152 -9.32 -17.43 19.01
CA ILE A 152 -8.96 -18.76 18.52
C ILE A 152 -7.44 -18.85 18.42
N ASP A 153 -6.88 -19.96 18.89
CA ASP A 153 -5.48 -20.29 18.71
C ASP A 153 -5.23 -20.80 17.28
N PHE A 154 -4.44 -20.06 16.50
CA PHE A 154 -4.03 -20.43 15.14
C PHE A 154 -2.86 -21.43 15.11
N GLY A 155 -2.36 -21.85 16.27
CA GLY A 155 -1.22 -22.73 16.43
C GLY A 155 0.10 -22.08 15.99
N VAL A 156 1.15 -22.90 15.93
CA VAL A 156 2.49 -22.46 15.55
C VAL A 156 2.61 -22.36 14.03
N GLN A 157 3.09 -21.21 13.58
CA GLN A 157 3.18 -20.80 12.18
C GLN A 157 4.65 -20.68 11.77
N ASN A 158 4.93 -20.83 10.47
CA ASN A 158 6.27 -20.62 9.92
C ASN A 158 6.42 -19.16 9.49
N GLY A 159 7.56 -18.56 9.78
CA GLY A 159 7.88 -17.18 9.41
C GLY A 159 9.29 -17.03 8.87
N THR A 160 9.52 -15.87 8.24
CA THR A 160 10.81 -15.48 7.69
C THR A 160 11.20 -14.10 8.25
N ALA A 161 12.42 -13.99 8.75
CA ALA A 161 13.06 -12.74 9.09
C ALA A 161 14.11 -12.37 8.03
N VAL A 162 14.28 -11.08 7.76
CA VAL A 162 15.23 -10.55 6.78
C VAL A 162 16.04 -9.40 7.36
N ILE A 163 17.26 -9.19 6.85
CA ILE A 163 18.04 -7.99 7.15
C ILE A 163 17.73 -6.89 6.13
N SER A 164 17.13 -5.80 6.61
CA SER A 164 16.82 -4.57 5.88
C SER A 164 17.31 -3.36 6.69
N ASP A 165 18.03 -2.45 6.03
CA ASP A 165 18.63 -1.25 6.67
C ASP A 165 19.52 -1.60 7.88
N GLY A 166 20.29 -2.68 7.78
CA GLY A 166 21.20 -3.14 8.83
C GLY A 166 20.52 -3.74 10.07
N ARG A 167 19.20 -3.94 10.05
CA ARG A 167 18.43 -4.52 11.17
C ARG A 167 17.65 -5.75 10.72
N TRP A 168 17.50 -6.71 11.62
CA TRP A 168 16.54 -7.80 11.43
C TRP A 168 15.12 -7.24 11.50
N LYS A 169 14.30 -7.66 10.54
CA LYS A 169 12.89 -7.29 10.42
C LYS A 169 12.07 -8.54 10.09
N VAL A 170 10.77 -8.52 10.40
CA VAL A 170 9.82 -9.48 9.86
C VAL A 170 9.75 -9.29 8.35
N SER A 171 9.83 -10.38 7.58
CA SER A 171 9.69 -10.27 6.12
C SER A 171 8.31 -9.73 5.75
N ARG A 172 8.22 -8.99 4.63
CA ARG A 172 6.93 -8.47 4.15
C ARG A 172 5.92 -9.60 3.96
N GLU A 173 6.36 -10.72 3.40
CA GLU A 173 5.53 -11.89 3.14
C GLU A 173 4.93 -12.44 4.44
N THR A 174 5.75 -12.68 5.46
CA THR A 174 5.26 -13.16 6.76
C THR A 174 4.27 -12.18 7.38
N TYR A 175 4.57 -10.88 7.37
CA TYR A 175 3.66 -9.87 7.90
C TYR A 175 2.32 -9.86 7.15
N CYS A 176 2.35 -9.90 5.82
CA CYS A 176 1.15 -9.94 5.00
C CYS A 176 0.29 -11.17 5.25
N THR A 177 0.90 -12.34 5.42
CA THR A 177 0.19 -13.56 5.79
C THR A 177 -0.53 -13.40 7.13
N VAL A 178 0.14 -12.88 8.16
CA VAL A 178 -0.48 -12.67 9.48
C VAL A 178 -1.63 -11.65 9.40
N MET A 179 -1.42 -10.53 8.70
CA MET A 179 -2.47 -9.51 8.53
C MET A 179 -3.69 -10.05 7.76
N SER A 180 -3.50 -11.02 6.87
CA SER A 180 -4.60 -11.66 6.13
C SER A 180 -5.57 -12.43 7.04
N TRP A 181 -5.12 -12.92 8.20
CA TRP A 181 -5.99 -13.55 9.20
C TRP A 181 -6.99 -12.56 9.82
N ALA A 182 -6.64 -11.26 9.81
CA ALA A 182 -7.54 -10.16 10.16
C ALA A 182 -8.29 -9.60 8.94
N GLY A 183 -8.31 -10.31 7.81
CA GLY A 183 -8.97 -9.88 6.57
C GLY A 183 -8.35 -8.65 5.91
N ALA A 184 -7.12 -8.27 6.29
CA ALA A 184 -6.42 -7.16 5.67
C ALA A 184 -5.71 -7.60 4.40
N ILE A 185 -5.67 -6.70 3.42
CA ILE A 185 -5.03 -6.96 2.12
C ILE A 185 -3.72 -6.20 2.07
N CYS A 186 -2.64 -6.91 1.75
CA CYS A 186 -1.35 -6.29 1.48
C CYS A 186 -1.28 -5.75 0.05
N PRO A 187 -0.83 -4.50 -0.15
CA PRO A 187 -0.51 -4.03 -1.48
C PRO A 187 0.70 -4.78 -2.04
N ALA A 188 0.81 -4.84 -3.36
CA ALA A 188 1.99 -5.37 -4.04
C ALA A 188 3.26 -4.66 -3.56
N LYS A 189 4.40 -5.35 -3.60
CA LYS A 189 5.70 -4.73 -3.31
C LYS A 189 6.05 -3.79 -4.45
N ALA A 190 6.37 -2.54 -4.13
CA ALA A 190 6.84 -1.59 -5.11
C ALA A 190 8.18 -2.08 -5.71
N GLY A 191 8.33 -1.93 -7.02
CA GLY A 191 9.60 -2.15 -7.70
C GLY A 191 10.15 -0.88 -8.32
N ARG A 192 10.88 -1.03 -9.43
CA ARG A 192 11.47 0.13 -10.12
C ARG A 192 10.37 1.03 -10.66
N GLN A 193 10.42 2.29 -10.28
CA GLN A 193 9.41 3.27 -10.65
C GLN A 193 9.52 3.67 -12.14
N PRO A 194 8.39 4.04 -12.79
CA PRO A 194 8.40 4.75 -14.06
C PRO A 194 9.19 6.06 -13.98
N ARG A 195 9.68 6.56 -15.13
CA ARG A 195 10.42 7.83 -15.19
C ARG A 195 9.58 9.02 -14.69
N ASP A 196 8.30 9.04 -15.07
CA ASP A 196 7.33 10.02 -14.58
C ASP A 196 6.22 9.28 -13.84
N VAL A 197 6.35 9.20 -12.52
CA VAL A 197 5.42 8.48 -11.64
C VAL A 197 4.04 9.15 -11.63
N ALA A 198 3.99 10.48 -11.69
CA ALA A 198 2.74 11.22 -11.64
C ALA A 198 1.93 11.04 -12.93
N ALA A 199 2.58 11.19 -14.09
CA ALA A 199 1.93 10.95 -15.38
C ALA A 199 1.49 9.49 -15.52
N ALA A 200 2.34 8.52 -15.12
CA ALA A 200 1.97 7.11 -15.13
C ALA A 200 0.76 6.81 -14.23
N ARG A 201 0.69 7.42 -13.04
CA ARG A 201 -0.44 7.24 -12.12
C ARG A 201 -1.73 7.76 -12.73
N ASN A 202 -1.72 8.96 -13.30
CA ASN A 202 -2.89 9.53 -13.97
C ASN A 202 -3.34 8.66 -15.16
N ALA A 203 -2.39 8.14 -15.94
CA ALA A 203 -2.69 7.27 -17.07
C ALA A 203 -3.33 5.93 -16.64
N VAL A 204 -2.88 5.33 -15.53
CA VAL A 204 -3.51 4.13 -14.95
C VAL A 204 -4.94 4.43 -14.50
N GLN A 205 -5.17 5.56 -13.81
CA GLN A 205 -6.51 5.96 -13.37
C GLN A 205 -7.46 6.17 -14.55
N GLN A 206 -6.99 6.84 -15.61
CA GLN A 206 -7.74 7.05 -16.84
C GLN A 206 -8.08 5.74 -17.55
N ALA A 207 -7.14 4.79 -17.62
CA ALA A 207 -7.38 3.49 -18.22
C ALA A 207 -8.49 2.72 -17.51
N TYR A 208 -8.49 2.70 -16.17
CA TYR A 208 -9.56 2.07 -15.39
C TYR A 208 -10.90 2.78 -15.60
N ALA A 209 -10.92 4.11 -15.51
CA ALA A 209 -12.14 4.90 -15.73
C ALA A 209 -12.73 4.64 -17.13
N GLN A 210 -11.88 4.63 -18.17
CA GLN A 210 -12.28 4.33 -19.54
C GLN A 210 -12.81 2.89 -19.71
N ALA A 211 -12.18 1.91 -19.08
CA ALA A 211 -12.57 0.50 -19.23
C ALA A 211 -13.89 0.15 -18.50
N PHE A 212 -14.16 0.75 -17.34
CA PHE A 212 -15.23 0.28 -16.44
C PHE A 212 -16.33 1.32 -16.12
N THR A 213 -16.18 2.58 -16.51
CA THR A 213 -17.27 3.55 -16.35
C THR A 213 -18.28 3.40 -17.48
N SER A 214 -19.55 3.32 -17.14
CA SER A 214 -20.63 3.09 -18.09
C SER A 214 -20.91 4.29 -19.02
N GLY A 215 -21.77 4.06 -20.01
CA GLY A 215 -22.25 5.09 -20.94
C GLY A 215 -21.28 5.42 -22.08
N GLN A 216 -20.22 4.62 -22.24
CA GLN A 216 -19.26 4.75 -23.33
C GLN A 216 -19.52 3.73 -24.44
N ASP A 217 -19.01 4.04 -25.63
CA ASP A 217 -18.96 3.10 -26.74
C ASP A 217 -18.12 1.85 -26.37
N PRO A 218 -18.57 0.61 -26.67
CA PRO A 218 -17.84 -0.61 -26.34
C PRO A 218 -16.39 -0.63 -26.87
N ALA A 219 -16.14 -0.13 -28.09
CA ALA A 219 -14.79 -0.09 -28.64
C ALA A 219 -13.92 0.95 -27.91
N TYR A 220 -14.51 2.06 -27.46
CA TYR A 220 -13.82 3.02 -26.59
C TYR A 220 -13.40 2.37 -25.25
N SER A 221 -14.29 1.63 -24.58
CA SER A 221 -13.93 0.94 -23.32
C SER A 221 -12.85 -0.11 -23.54
N LEU A 222 -12.98 -0.94 -24.57
CA LEU A 222 -12.03 -2.00 -24.88
C LEU A 222 -10.66 -1.46 -25.34
N ALA A 223 -10.57 -0.25 -25.88
CA ALA A 223 -9.29 0.37 -26.24
C ALA A 223 -8.38 0.63 -25.02
N ALA A 224 -8.93 0.70 -23.81
CA ALA A 224 -8.19 0.80 -22.54
C ALA A 224 -7.83 -0.55 -21.90
N VAL A 225 -8.17 -1.67 -22.57
CA VAL A 225 -7.92 -3.02 -22.07
C VAL A 225 -6.83 -3.68 -22.90
N GLU A 226 -5.91 -4.37 -22.24
CA GLU A 226 -4.91 -5.21 -22.90
C GLU A 226 -5.58 -6.28 -23.77
N ALA A 227 -5.21 -6.34 -25.05
CA ALA A 227 -5.86 -7.18 -26.05
C ALA A 227 -7.38 -6.97 -26.17
N GLY A 228 -7.88 -5.77 -25.82
CA GLY A 228 -9.32 -5.45 -25.73
C GLY A 228 -10.17 -5.80 -26.96
N PRO A 229 -9.73 -5.59 -28.22
CA PRO A 229 -10.52 -5.97 -29.38
C PRO A 229 -10.95 -7.45 -29.40
N SER A 230 -10.13 -8.35 -28.83
CA SER A 230 -10.45 -9.78 -28.71
C SER A 230 -11.50 -10.10 -27.64
N LEU A 231 -11.92 -9.12 -26.84
CA LEU A 231 -12.84 -9.26 -25.71
C LEU A 231 -14.24 -8.68 -26.00
N ALA A 232 -14.53 -8.33 -27.26
CA ALA A 232 -15.83 -7.79 -27.65
C ALA A 232 -17.00 -8.70 -27.25
N GLY A 233 -16.91 -10.00 -27.56
CA GLY A 233 -17.94 -10.97 -27.17
C GLY A 233 -18.09 -11.15 -25.66
N THR A 234 -17.01 -11.01 -24.89
CA THR A 234 -17.06 -11.03 -23.42
C THR A 234 -17.83 -9.83 -22.88
N LEU A 235 -17.58 -8.63 -23.40
CA LEU A 235 -18.30 -7.42 -22.98
C LEU A 235 -19.78 -7.51 -23.38
N GLU A 236 -20.08 -7.99 -24.59
CA GLU A 236 -21.45 -8.20 -25.05
C GLU A 236 -22.21 -9.17 -24.13
N GLN A 237 -21.60 -10.29 -23.77
CA GLN A 237 -22.18 -11.25 -22.83
C GLN A 237 -22.41 -10.62 -21.45
N ALA A 238 -21.46 -9.82 -20.93
CA ALA A 238 -21.63 -9.13 -19.65
C ALA A 238 -22.79 -8.13 -19.68
N ILE A 239 -22.98 -7.40 -20.79
CA ILE A 239 -24.10 -6.48 -21.00
C ILE A 239 -25.43 -7.25 -21.02
N GLN A 240 -25.49 -8.39 -21.72
CA GLN A 240 -26.70 -9.22 -21.79
C GLN A 240 -27.06 -9.81 -20.42
N ASN A 241 -26.07 -10.31 -19.67
CA ASN A 241 -26.29 -10.94 -18.37
C ASN A 241 -26.63 -9.92 -17.28
N PHE A 242 -26.01 -8.73 -17.32
CA PHE A 242 -26.07 -7.71 -16.26
C PHE A 242 -26.19 -6.28 -16.83
N PRO A 243 -27.32 -5.95 -17.48
CA PRO A 243 -27.50 -4.67 -18.19
C PRO A 243 -27.47 -3.46 -17.25
N THR A 244 -28.07 -3.54 -16.05
CA THR A 244 -28.05 -2.43 -15.09
C THR A 244 -26.64 -2.15 -14.59
N ALA A 245 -25.87 -3.20 -14.28
CA ALA A 245 -24.50 -3.01 -13.78
C ALA A 245 -23.61 -2.39 -14.87
N THR A 246 -23.66 -2.90 -16.09
CA THR A 246 -22.85 -2.39 -17.20
C THR A 246 -23.25 -0.98 -17.67
N SER A 247 -24.53 -0.60 -17.51
CA SER A 247 -25.02 0.75 -17.87
C SER A 247 -24.88 1.81 -16.79
N THR A 248 -24.57 1.44 -15.54
CA THR A 248 -24.44 2.39 -14.41
C THR A 248 -23.14 2.25 -13.62
N ALA A 249 -22.23 1.38 -14.05
CA ALA A 249 -20.97 1.16 -13.38
C ALA A 249 -20.11 2.43 -13.31
N THR A 250 -19.50 2.65 -12.15
CA THR A 250 -18.42 3.61 -11.94
C THR A 250 -17.27 2.89 -11.23
N VAL A 251 -16.05 3.35 -11.46
CA VAL A 251 -14.86 2.77 -10.84
C VAL A 251 -14.07 3.84 -10.07
N THR A 252 -13.62 3.48 -8.89
CA THR A 252 -12.66 4.27 -8.10
C THR A 252 -11.39 3.47 -7.91
N THR A 253 -10.24 4.06 -8.20
CA THR A 253 -8.92 3.44 -7.99
C THR A 253 -8.22 4.01 -6.77
N ARG A 254 -7.49 3.19 -6.03
CA ARG A 254 -6.68 3.53 -4.85
C ARG A 254 -5.36 2.76 -4.88
N ASP A 255 -4.39 3.19 -4.07
CA ASP A 255 -3.15 2.44 -3.78
C ASP A 255 -2.40 1.94 -5.02
N ILE A 256 -2.22 2.82 -6.03
CA ILE A 256 -1.46 2.47 -7.24
C ILE A 256 0.01 2.30 -6.88
N VAL A 257 0.50 1.06 -7.02
CA VAL A 257 1.88 0.63 -6.81
C VAL A 257 2.48 0.15 -8.13
N PHE A 258 3.54 0.81 -8.58
CA PHE A 258 4.31 0.34 -9.73
C PHE A 258 5.24 -0.80 -9.29
N THR A 259 5.03 -1.99 -9.85
CA THR A 259 5.88 -3.18 -9.62
C THR A 259 7.11 -3.16 -10.53
N ASP A 260 7.01 -2.51 -11.69
CA ASP A 260 8.13 -2.10 -12.53
C ASP A 260 7.69 -0.93 -13.46
N PRO A 261 8.55 -0.37 -14.34
CA PRO A 261 8.16 0.79 -15.16
C PRO A 261 7.00 0.55 -16.14
N ARG A 262 6.60 -0.71 -16.37
CA ARG A 262 5.57 -1.13 -17.33
C ARG A 262 4.40 -1.87 -16.70
N HIS A 263 4.45 -2.15 -15.39
CA HIS A 263 3.38 -2.84 -14.67
C HIS A 263 3.04 -2.14 -13.36
N ALA A 264 1.76 -2.13 -13.03
CA ALA A 264 1.27 -1.64 -11.75
C ALA A 264 0.25 -2.61 -11.16
N SER A 265 0.19 -2.66 -9.84
CA SER A 265 -0.93 -3.20 -9.08
C SER A 265 -1.64 -2.07 -8.37
N LEU A 266 -2.95 -2.20 -8.19
CA LEU A 266 -3.75 -1.18 -7.53
C LEU A 266 -4.95 -1.82 -6.85
N ARG A 267 -5.56 -1.06 -5.95
CA ARG A 267 -6.89 -1.39 -5.43
C ARG A 267 -7.94 -0.63 -6.24
N TYR A 268 -9.08 -1.26 -6.48
CA TYR A 268 -10.18 -0.59 -7.16
C TYR A 268 -11.52 -1.08 -6.62
N GLU A 269 -12.53 -0.24 -6.76
CA GLU A 269 -13.90 -0.52 -6.35
C GLU A 269 -14.80 -0.18 -7.52
N ILE A 270 -15.71 -1.09 -7.88
CA ILE A 270 -16.74 -0.86 -8.89
C ILE A 270 -18.08 -0.79 -8.17
N THR A 271 -18.82 0.27 -8.44
CA THR A 271 -20.19 0.46 -7.92
C THR A 271 -21.14 0.66 -9.08
N TYR A 272 -22.41 0.27 -8.91
CA TYR A 272 -23.45 0.42 -9.92
C TYR A 272 -24.81 0.59 -9.23
N GLN A 273 -25.79 1.10 -9.96
CA GLN A 273 -27.10 1.44 -9.40
C GLN A 273 -27.86 0.18 -8.94
N GLY A 274 -28.34 0.20 -7.69
CA GLY A 274 -29.10 -0.90 -7.09
C GLY A 274 -28.26 -2.14 -6.76
N GLY A 275 -26.94 -2.05 -6.90
CA GLY A 275 -26.00 -3.14 -6.71
C GLY A 275 -25.50 -3.32 -5.28
N VAL A 276 -25.02 -4.52 -4.99
CA VAL A 276 -24.16 -4.77 -3.83
C VAL A 276 -22.76 -4.23 -4.11
N THR A 277 -22.12 -3.66 -3.09
CA THR A 277 -20.72 -3.26 -3.20
C THR A 277 -19.85 -4.51 -3.05
N PHE A 278 -19.06 -4.85 -4.08
CA PHE A 278 -18.11 -5.97 -4.04
C PHE A 278 -16.88 -5.70 -3.17
N GLY A 279 -16.86 -4.56 -2.48
CA GLY A 279 -15.74 -4.10 -1.69
C GLY A 279 -14.54 -3.73 -2.54
N LEU A 280 -13.40 -3.59 -1.87
CA LEU A 280 -12.17 -3.11 -2.47
C LEU A 280 -11.37 -4.30 -3.05
N GLN A 281 -11.26 -4.31 -4.37
CA GLN A 281 -10.68 -5.37 -5.19
C GLN A 281 -9.23 -5.06 -5.55
N THR A 282 -8.48 -6.06 -5.99
CA THR A 282 -7.10 -5.89 -6.46
C THR A 282 -7.04 -6.06 -7.97
N GLY A 283 -6.39 -5.12 -8.65
CA GLY A 283 -6.25 -5.11 -10.09
C GLY A 283 -4.81 -4.87 -10.53
N LYS A 284 -4.56 -5.10 -11.81
CA LYS A 284 -3.28 -4.86 -12.47
C LYS A 284 -3.47 -3.93 -13.68
N ALA A 285 -2.42 -3.17 -13.97
CA ALA A 285 -2.31 -2.35 -15.16
C ALA A 285 -0.98 -2.64 -15.85
N VAL A 286 -0.96 -2.50 -17.17
CA VAL A 286 0.21 -2.80 -18.01
C VAL A 286 0.37 -1.75 -19.09
N ILE A 287 1.61 -1.46 -19.49
CA ILE A 287 1.89 -0.70 -20.71
C ILE A 287 1.81 -1.63 -21.92
N SER A 288 0.80 -1.41 -22.76
CA SER A 288 0.60 -2.06 -24.04
C SER A 288 0.39 -1.01 -25.12
N GLU A 289 1.09 -1.15 -26.26
CA GLU A 289 1.09 -0.17 -27.36
C GLU A 289 1.43 1.26 -26.90
N GLY A 290 2.38 1.38 -25.96
CA GLY A 290 2.84 2.67 -25.46
C GLY A 290 1.88 3.40 -24.52
N ARG A 291 0.73 2.80 -24.16
CA ARG A 291 -0.25 3.39 -23.23
C ARG A 291 -0.50 2.45 -22.06
N TRP A 292 -0.83 3.01 -20.90
CA TRP A 292 -1.33 2.23 -19.78
C TRP A 292 -2.73 1.70 -20.11
N LYS A 293 -2.93 0.40 -19.85
CA LYS A 293 -4.18 -0.31 -20.05
C LYS A 293 -4.49 -1.15 -18.80
N VAL A 294 -5.76 -1.46 -18.58
CA VAL A 294 -6.18 -2.50 -17.64
C VAL A 294 -5.65 -3.84 -18.16
N SER A 295 -5.03 -4.65 -17.30
CA SER A 295 -4.55 -5.97 -17.75
C SER A 295 -5.73 -6.86 -18.16
N ARG A 296 -5.50 -7.75 -19.12
CA ARG A 296 -6.53 -8.71 -19.57
C ARG A 296 -7.05 -9.53 -18.39
N GLU A 297 -6.16 -10.00 -17.54
CA GLU A 297 -6.47 -10.76 -16.31
C GLU A 297 -7.47 -10.01 -15.42
N THR A 298 -7.23 -8.72 -15.17
CA THR A 298 -8.11 -7.92 -14.31
C THR A 298 -9.47 -7.71 -14.97
N TYR A 299 -9.49 -7.38 -16.26
CA TYR A 299 -10.73 -7.17 -16.98
C TYR A 299 -11.58 -8.44 -17.02
N CYS A 300 -10.96 -9.58 -17.32
CA CYS A 300 -11.64 -10.87 -17.33
C CYS A 300 -12.19 -11.27 -15.96
N HIS A 301 -11.45 -10.98 -14.89
CA HIS A 301 -11.94 -11.22 -13.53
C HIS A 301 -13.22 -10.42 -13.25
N VAL A 302 -13.25 -9.13 -13.59
CA VAL A 302 -14.43 -8.27 -13.41
C VAL A 302 -15.60 -8.74 -14.28
N MET A 303 -15.36 -9.03 -15.56
CA MET A 303 -16.42 -9.50 -16.46
C MET A 303 -16.99 -10.85 -16.01
N GLY A 304 -16.17 -11.70 -15.38
CA GLY A 304 -16.61 -12.95 -14.76
C GLY A 304 -17.65 -12.77 -13.67
N TRP A 305 -17.67 -11.64 -12.94
CA TRP A 305 -18.73 -11.34 -11.96
C TRP A 305 -20.10 -11.16 -12.62
N ALA A 306 -20.12 -10.71 -13.87
CA ALA A 306 -21.32 -10.64 -14.70
C ALA A 306 -21.62 -11.97 -15.43
N GLY A 307 -20.92 -13.05 -15.09
CA GLY A 307 -21.08 -14.36 -15.73
C GLY A 307 -20.56 -14.42 -17.18
N ALA A 308 -19.75 -13.46 -17.61
CA ALA A 308 -19.16 -13.48 -18.94
C ALA A 308 -17.90 -14.36 -18.98
N VAL A 309 -17.66 -14.99 -20.13
CA VAL A 309 -16.50 -15.86 -20.36
C VAL A 309 -15.46 -15.11 -21.16
N CYS A 310 -14.22 -15.11 -20.66
CA CYS A 310 -13.08 -14.64 -21.43
C CYS A 310 -12.49 -15.76 -22.30
N PRO A 311 -12.18 -15.49 -23.57
CA PRO A 311 -11.44 -16.43 -24.39
C PRO A 311 -10.03 -16.64 -23.83
N ALA A 312 -9.44 -17.80 -24.14
CA ALA A 312 -8.04 -18.06 -23.83
C ALA A 312 -7.12 -16.97 -24.44
N PRO A 313 -5.96 -16.68 -23.82
CA PRO A 313 -4.99 -15.70 -24.32
C PRO A 313 -4.45 -16.03 -25.72
#